data_AF-A0A8E7AZX6-F1
#
_entry.id   AF-A0A8E7AZX6-F1
#
_cell.length_a   1.000
_cell.length_b   1.000
_cell.length_c   1.000
_cell.angle_alpha   90.00
_cell.angle_beta   90.00
_cell.angle_gamma   90.00
#
_symmetry.space_group_name_H-M   'P 1'
#
loop_
_entity.id
_entity.type
_entity.pdbx_description
1 polymer ?
#
loop_
_entity_poly.entity_id
_entity_poly.type
_entity_poly.pdbx_seq_one_letter_code
_entity_poly.pdbx_strand_id
1 'polypeptide(L)'
;MRRVKIIAGGDVQAVGYREYVRKATFRKKIFGQVQNHESGEVEIIAEGEENDLKSFIENINVSEYPIDVRECNVTWHDAIGDYTKFEIIRGDKDQELFERIDVAGSLLYRVVENTTLSLEKQDQMLEKQDLMLGKQDQMLGKQDEMISLQHDTVEEIKGLRKDSESYFEKEFSEIKRKLHSIENALNEMGIKV
;
A
#
# COMPACT_ATOMS: atom_id res chain seq x y z
N MET A 1 -29.60 -27.48 -26.06
CA MET A 1 -28.18 -27.17 -26.28
C MET A 1 -28.01 -26.36 -27.55
N ARG A 2 -27.04 -25.44 -27.55
CA ARG A 2 -26.68 -24.56 -28.67
C ARG A 2 -25.18 -24.71 -28.95
N ARG A 3 -24.74 -24.26 -30.13
CA ARG A 3 -23.33 -24.15 -30.52
C ARG A 3 -22.99 -22.68 -30.75
N VAL A 4 -21.81 -22.26 -30.33
CA VAL A 4 -21.22 -20.97 -30.69
C VAL A 4 -19.89 -21.18 -31.38
N LYS A 5 -19.65 -20.43 -32.45
CA LYS A 5 -18.34 -20.26 -33.06
C LYS A 5 -17.89 -18.84 -32.73
N ILE A 6 -16.69 -18.73 -32.16
CA ILE A 6 -16.12 -17.47 -31.69
C ILE A 6 -14.77 -17.28 -32.37
N ILE A 7 -14.56 -16.11 -32.97
CA ILE A 7 -13.27 -15.68 -33.50
C ILE A 7 -12.80 -14.53 -32.63
N ALA A 8 -11.73 -14.77 -31.87
CA ALA A 8 -11.12 -13.78 -31.00
C ALA A 8 -9.84 -13.24 -31.65
N GLY A 9 -9.73 -11.91 -31.74
CA GLY A 9 -8.59 -11.19 -32.28
C GLY A 9 -7.95 -10.27 -31.23
N GLY A 10 -6.67 -9.95 -31.42
CA GLY A 10 -5.86 -9.13 -30.51
C GLY A 10 -4.60 -9.86 -30.06
N ASP A 11 -4.15 -9.60 -28.83
CA ASP A 11 -3.01 -10.28 -28.23
C ASP A 11 -3.51 -11.56 -27.57
N VAL A 12 -3.83 -12.55 -28.41
CA VAL A 12 -4.51 -13.80 -28.02
C VAL A 12 -3.70 -15.06 -28.32
N GLN A 13 -2.57 -14.94 -29.04
CA GLN A 13 -1.65 -16.05 -29.32
C GLN A 13 -0.39 -15.95 -28.48
N ALA A 14 0.28 -17.07 -28.22
CA ALA A 14 1.48 -17.19 -27.38
C ALA A 14 1.35 -16.71 -25.91
N VAL A 15 0.21 -16.14 -25.51
CA VAL A 15 -0.04 -15.53 -24.19
C VAL A 15 -0.84 -16.41 -23.22
N GLY A 16 -1.09 -17.68 -23.59
CA GLY A 16 -1.84 -18.62 -22.76
C GLY A 16 -3.37 -18.50 -22.84
N TYR A 17 -3.90 -17.74 -23.80
CA TYR A 17 -5.34 -17.55 -23.98
C TYR A 17 -6.11 -18.87 -24.22
N ARG A 18 -5.57 -19.82 -24.99
CA ARG A 18 -6.23 -21.14 -25.21
C ARG A 18 -6.45 -21.89 -23.90
N GLU A 19 -5.47 -21.86 -23.01
CA GLU A 19 -5.56 -22.42 -21.66
C GLU A 19 -6.55 -21.64 -20.78
N TYR A 20 -6.61 -20.31 -20.93
CA TYR A 20 -7.62 -19.47 -20.26
C TYR A 20 -9.04 -19.86 -20.70
N VAL A 21 -9.29 -19.97 -22.01
CA VAL A 21 -10.56 -20.39 -22.59
C VAL A 21 -10.96 -21.77 -22.08
N ARG A 22 -10.04 -22.76 -22.09
CA ARG A 22 -10.32 -24.10 -21.55
C ARG A 22 -10.62 -24.06 -20.04
N LYS A 23 -10.00 -23.18 -19.26
CA LYS A 23 -10.33 -23.03 -17.84
C LYS A 23 -11.73 -22.44 -17.63
N ALA A 24 -12.20 -21.55 -18.51
CA ALA A 24 -13.53 -20.97 -18.43
C ALA A 24 -14.67 -21.99 -18.63
N THR A 25 -14.38 -23.18 -19.19
CA THR A 25 -15.32 -24.30 -19.29
C THR A 25 -15.29 -25.24 -18.08
N PHE A 26 -14.36 -25.06 -17.14
CA PHE A 26 -14.21 -25.94 -15.99
C PHE A 26 -15.47 -25.93 -15.10
N ARG A 27 -15.92 -27.13 -14.69
CA ARG A 27 -17.18 -27.35 -13.94
C ARG A 27 -18.46 -26.89 -14.65
N LYS A 28 -18.39 -26.51 -15.93
CA LYS A 28 -19.56 -26.27 -16.78
C LYS A 28 -19.75 -27.43 -17.76
N LYS A 29 -20.98 -27.65 -18.23
CA LYS A 29 -21.28 -28.64 -19.28
C LYS A 29 -21.06 -28.02 -20.67
N ILE A 30 -19.85 -27.51 -20.90
CA ILE A 30 -19.44 -26.90 -22.15
C ILE A 30 -18.40 -27.81 -22.81
N PHE A 31 -18.67 -28.20 -24.05
CA PHE A 31 -17.85 -29.09 -24.87
C PHE A 31 -17.39 -28.37 -26.12
N GLY A 32 -16.31 -28.83 -26.77
CA GLY A 32 -15.82 -28.18 -27.98
C GLY A 32 -14.31 -28.12 -28.09
N GLN A 33 -13.79 -27.09 -28.74
CA GLN A 33 -12.37 -26.95 -28.99
C GLN A 33 -11.95 -25.49 -29.09
N VAL A 34 -10.67 -25.24 -28.84
CA VAL A 34 -10.01 -23.97 -29.12
C VAL A 34 -8.72 -24.21 -29.90
N GLN A 35 -8.48 -23.41 -30.92
CA GLN A 35 -7.30 -23.51 -31.78
C GLN A 35 -6.80 -22.15 -32.24
N ASN A 36 -5.49 -22.03 -32.45
CA ASN A 36 -4.91 -20.86 -33.10
C ASN A 36 -5.17 -20.95 -34.61
N HIS A 37 -5.51 -19.83 -35.22
CA HIS A 37 -5.55 -19.68 -36.67
C HIS A 37 -4.25 -19.04 -37.16
N GLU A 38 -3.82 -19.36 -38.39
CA GLU A 38 -2.59 -18.81 -38.99
C GLU A 38 -2.66 -17.29 -39.18
N SER A 39 -3.87 -16.71 -39.23
CA SER A 39 -4.09 -15.26 -39.30
C SER A 39 -3.66 -14.50 -38.04
N GLY A 40 -3.38 -15.20 -36.92
CA GLY A 40 -3.14 -14.58 -35.61
C GLY A 40 -4.37 -14.56 -34.70
N GLU A 41 -5.54 -14.96 -35.19
CA GLU A 41 -6.77 -15.08 -34.39
C GLU A 41 -6.86 -16.42 -33.66
N VAL A 42 -7.80 -16.53 -32.72
CA VAL A 42 -8.13 -17.77 -32.03
C VAL A 42 -9.57 -18.15 -32.32
N GLU A 43 -9.75 -19.35 -32.87
CA GLU A 43 -11.06 -19.93 -33.13
C GLU A 43 -11.48 -20.82 -31.97
N ILE A 44 -12.71 -20.61 -31.49
CA ILE A 44 -13.33 -21.38 -30.42
C ILE A 44 -14.67 -21.90 -30.92
N ILE A 45 -14.88 -23.20 -30.76
CA ILE A 45 -16.18 -23.84 -30.94
C ILE A 45 -16.61 -24.33 -29.56
N ALA A 46 -17.80 -23.94 -29.11
CA ALA A 46 -18.34 -24.36 -27.84
C ALA A 46 -19.82 -24.78 -27.96
N GLU A 47 -20.17 -25.91 -27.35
CA GLU A 47 -21.53 -26.44 -27.27
C GLU A 47 -21.94 -26.60 -25.81
N GLY A 48 -23.19 -26.24 -25.50
CA GLY A 48 -23.67 -26.26 -24.13
C GLY A 48 -25.10 -25.73 -23.99
N GLU A 49 -25.53 -25.52 -22.74
CA GLU A 49 -26.75 -24.78 -22.46
C GLU A 49 -26.55 -23.29 -22.78
N GLU A 50 -27.60 -22.64 -23.32
CA GLU A 50 -27.48 -21.27 -23.84
C GLU A 50 -27.00 -20.28 -22.76
N ASN A 51 -27.47 -20.42 -21.53
CA ASN A 51 -27.06 -19.57 -20.41
C ASN A 51 -25.58 -19.78 -20.05
N ASP A 52 -25.12 -21.03 -20.03
CA ASP A 52 -23.71 -21.36 -19.75
C ASP A 52 -22.79 -20.80 -20.84
N LEU A 53 -23.24 -20.84 -22.10
CA LEU A 53 -22.52 -20.29 -23.25
C LEU A 53 -22.46 -18.76 -23.23
N LYS A 54 -23.53 -18.07 -22.86
CA LYS A 54 -23.51 -16.60 -22.68
C LYS A 54 -22.48 -16.18 -21.64
N SER A 55 -22.53 -16.79 -20.45
CA SER A 55 -21.52 -16.52 -19.42
C SER A 55 -20.12 -16.95 -19.82
N PHE A 56 -19.98 -17.95 -20.68
CA PHE A 56 -18.67 -18.34 -21.23
C PHE A 56 -18.12 -17.28 -22.18
N ILE A 57 -18.93 -16.75 -23.10
CA ILE A 57 -18.55 -15.67 -24.03
C ILE A 57 -18.08 -14.43 -23.27
N GLU A 58 -18.82 -14.03 -22.23
CA GLU A 58 -18.44 -12.89 -21.38
C GLU A 58 -17.10 -13.13 -20.69
N ASN A 59 -16.89 -14.33 -20.13
CA ASN A 59 -15.68 -14.65 -19.40
C ASN A 59 -14.42 -14.66 -20.27
N ILE A 60 -14.52 -15.02 -21.55
CA ILE A 60 -13.36 -15.11 -22.44
C ILE A 60 -12.98 -13.76 -23.07
N ASN A 61 -13.83 -12.73 -22.98
CA ASN A 61 -13.52 -11.39 -23.49
C ASN A 61 -12.69 -10.60 -22.47
N VAL A 62 -11.39 -10.90 -22.41
CA VAL A 62 -10.45 -10.37 -21.41
C VAL A 62 -9.57 -9.28 -22.00
N SER A 63 -9.38 -8.18 -21.27
CA SER A 63 -8.39 -7.14 -21.56
C SER A 63 -7.51 -6.94 -20.34
N GLU A 64 -6.56 -7.87 -20.14
CA GLU A 64 -5.60 -7.87 -19.04
C GLU A 64 -4.29 -8.51 -19.50
N TYR A 65 -3.22 -7.72 -19.52
CA TYR A 65 -1.90 -8.20 -19.93
C TYR A 65 -1.49 -9.48 -19.16
N PRO A 66 -1.04 -10.55 -19.84
CA PRO A 66 -0.60 -10.58 -21.24
C PRO A 66 -1.69 -10.88 -22.29
N ILE A 67 -2.96 -11.04 -21.90
CA ILE A 67 -4.06 -11.38 -22.82
C ILE A 67 -4.88 -10.13 -23.11
N ASP A 68 -4.99 -9.73 -24.38
CA ASP A 68 -5.83 -8.61 -24.77
C ASP A 68 -6.72 -8.97 -25.98
N VAL A 69 -7.95 -9.35 -25.68
CA VAL A 69 -9.00 -9.62 -26.69
C VAL A 69 -9.58 -8.28 -27.13
N ARG A 70 -9.17 -7.84 -28.32
CA ARG A 70 -9.59 -6.57 -28.93
C ARG A 70 -10.84 -6.74 -29.79
N GLU A 71 -11.03 -7.92 -30.34
CA GLU A 71 -12.18 -8.26 -31.18
C GLU A 71 -12.70 -9.65 -30.81
N CYS A 72 -14.02 -9.82 -30.72
CA CYS A 72 -14.66 -11.09 -30.39
C CYS A 72 -15.95 -11.25 -31.19
N ASN A 73 -15.86 -11.97 -32.31
CA ASN A 73 -16.98 -12.22 -33.21
C ASN A 73 -17.66 -13.54 -32.85
N VAL A 74 -18.95 -13.51 -32.53
CA VAL A 74 -19.71 -14.69 -32.08
C VAL A 74 -20.84 -15.02 -33.04
N THR A 75 -20.88 -16.26 -33.53
CA THR A 75 -21.99 -16.79 -34.33
C THR A 75 -22.65 -17.97 -33.65
N TRP A 76 -23.99 -17.96 -33.61
CA TRP A 76 -24.79 -19.00 -32.96
C TRP A 76 -25.34 -20.00 -33.97
N HIS A 77 -25.31 -21.27 -33.59
CA HIS A 77 -25.78 -22.40 -34.38
C HIS A 77 -26.49 -23.42 -33.46
N ASP A 78 -27.14 -24.40 -34.07
CA ASP A 78 -27.66 -25.56 -33.34
C ASP A 78 -26.52 -26.52 -33.00
N ALA A 79 -26.61 -27.15 -31.82
CA ALA A 79 -25.61 -28.12 -31.39
C ALA A 79 -25.67 -29.39 -32.25
N ILE A 80 -24.51 -29.88 -32.68
CA ILE A 80 -24.39 -31.14 -33.42
C ILE A 80 -24.13 -32.30 -32.44
N GLY A 81 -23.48 -32.03 -31.30
CA GLY A 81 -23.22 -33.04 -30.27
C GLY A 81 -21.98 -33.89 -30.51
N ASP A 82 -21.06 -33.41 -31.35
CA ASP A 82 -19.83 -34.14 -31.74
C ASP A 82 -18.75 -34.15 -30.65
N TYR A 83 -18.93 -33.39 -29.56
CA TYR A 83 -17.89 -33.17 -28.55
C TYR A 83 -18.24 -33.80 -27.20
N THR A 84 -17.31 -34.59 -26.67
CA THR A 84 -17.44 -35.22 -25.33
C THR A 84 -16.68 -34.46 -24.23
N LYS A 85 -15.77 -33.57 -24.62
CA LYS A 85 -14.96 -32.72 -23.74
C LYS A 85 -14.57 -31.44 -24.49
N PHE A 86 -13.97 -30.51 -23.76
CA PHE A 86 -13.38 -29.31 -24.36
C PHE A 86 -11.86 -29.49 -24.53
N GLU A 87 -11.37 -29.39 -25.76
CA GLU A 87 -9.96 -29.64 -26.09
C GLU A 87 -9.20 -28.41 -26.59
N ILE A 88 -7.88 -28.40 -26.40
CA ILE A 88 -6.98 -27.43 -27.02
C ILE A 88 -6.32 -28.14 -28.20
N ILE A 89 -6.52 -27.62 -29.40
CA ILE A 89 -5.81 -28.07 -30.59
C ILE A 89 -4.51 -27.29 -30.69
N ARG A 90 -3.42 -28.03 -30.86
CA ARG A 90 -2.06 -27.50 -30.97
C ARG A 90 -1.54 -27.75 -32.38
N GLY A 91 -0.79 -26.77 -32.89
CA GLY A 91 -0.09 -26.87 -34.17
C GLY A 91 1.26 -27.55 -34.03
N ASP A 92 2.24 -27.05 -34.79
CA ASP A 92 3.63 -27.52 -34.71
C ASP A 92 4.24 -27.28 -33.33
N LYS A 93 4.95 -28.27 -32.80
CA LYS A 93 5.46 -28.24 -31.41
C LYS A 93 6.63 -27.29 -31.25
N ASP A 94 7.51 -27.20 -32.24
CA ASP A 94 8.72 -26.40 -32.14
C ASP A 94 8.35 -24.92 -32.25
N GLN A 95 7.49 -24.58 -33.21
CA GLN A 95 6.99 -23.21 -33.34
C GLN A 95 6.21 -22.75 -32.10
N GLU A 96 5.28 -23.57 -31.57
CA GLU A 96 4.55 -23.22 -30.35
C GLU A 96 5.45 -23.04 -29.13
N LEU A 97 6.58 -23.77 -29.07
CA LEU A 97 7.52 -23.66 -27.96
C LEU A 97 8.32 -22.34 -28.03
N PHE A 98 8.83 -21.97 -29.20
CA PHE A 98 9.58 -20.72 -29.37
C PHE A 98 8.71 -19.50 -29.04
N GLU A 99 7.48 -19.46 -29.57
CA GLU A 99 6.52 -18.38 -29.27
C GLU A 99 6.27 -18.22 -27.76
N ARG A 100 6.14 -19.34 -27.03
CA ARG A 100 5.96 -19.32 -25.56
C ARG A 100 7.20 -18.82 -24.83
N ILE A 101 8.40 -19.16 -25.31
CA ILE A 101 9.67 -18.73 -24.72
C ILE A 101 9.86 -17.22 -24.90
N ASP A 102 9.52 -16.66 -26.06
CA ASP A 102 9.63 -15.22 -26.30
C ASP A 102 8.70 -14.43 -25.37
N VAL A 103 7.44 -14.88 -25.23
CA VAL A 103 6.49 -14.27 -24.28
C VAL A 103 7.00 -14.41 -22.85
N ALA A 104 7.47 -15.60 -22.44
CA ALA A 104 8.04 -15.81 -21.11
C ALA A 104 9.24 -14.89 -20.85
N GLY A 105 10.12 -14.71 -21.83
CA GLY A 105 11.25 -13.79 -21.77
C GLY A 105 10.82 -12.34 -21.56
N SER A 106 9.83 -11.87 -22.32
CA SER A 106 9.28 -10.51 -22.17
C SER A 106 8.64 -10.28 -20.79
N LEU A 107 7.91 -11.28 -20.28
CA LEU A 107 7.30 -11.25 -18.96
C LEU A 107 8.36 -11.20 -17.85
N LEU A 108 9.40 -12.02 -17.97
CA LEU A 108 10.53 -12.04 -17.03
C LEU A 108 11.29 -10.72 -17.04
N TYR A 109 11.55 -10.14 -18.21
CA TYR A 109 12.18 -8.82 -18.33
C TYR A 109 11.36 -7.76 -17.59
N ARG A 110 10.04 -7.72 -17.79
CA ARG A 110 9.14 -6.79 -17.11
C ARG A 110 9.11 -7.00 -15.59
N VAL A 111 9.19 -8.24 -15.11
CA VAL A 111 9.29 -8.53 -13.66
C VAL A 111 10.60 -7.99 -13.10
N VAL A 112 11.72 -8.21 -13.79
CA VAL A 112 13.03 -7.70 -13.37
C VAL A 112 13.02 -6.17 -13.35
N GLU A 113 12.53 -5.53 -14.40
CA GLU A 113 12.42 -4.06 -14.50
C GLU A 113 11.55 -3.48 -13.36
N ASN A 114 10.36 -4.04 -13.14
CA ASN A 114 9.49 -3.62 -12.04
C ASN A 114 10.13 -3.83 -10.66
N THR A 115 10.88 -4.92 -10.49
CA THR A 115 11.60 -5.20 -9.25
C THR A 115 12.70 -4.17 -9.02
N THR A 116 13.47 -3.83 -10.05
CA THR A 116 14.50 -2.77 -10.00
C THR A 116 13.88 -1.43 -9.59
N LEU A 117 12.78 -1.02 -10.23
CA LEU A 117 12.07 0.22 -9.87
C LEU A 117 11.53 0.20 -8.43
N SER A 118 11.10 -0.96 -7.94
CA SER A 118 10.64 -1.11 -6.56
C SER A 118 11.80 -0.98 -5.56
N LEU A 119 12.97 -1.51 -5.89
CA LEU A 119 14.18 -1.38 -5.07
C LEU A 119 14.64 0.08 -5.00
N GLU A 120 14.67 0.79 -6.14
CA GLU A 120 15.00 2.23 -6.16
C GLU A 120 14.06 3.06 -5.28
N LYS A 121 12.75 2.77 -5.32
CA LYS A 121 11.77 3.41 -4.43
C LYS A 121 11.99 3.07 -2.96
N GLN A 122 12.45 1.85 -2.67
CA GLN A 122 12.77 1.44 -1.30
C GLN A 122 14.01 2.18 -0.78
N ASP A 123 15.06 2.34 -1.60
CA ASP A 123 16.25 3.12 -1.27
C ASP A 123 15.89 4.59 -0.97
N GLN A 124 15.04 5.21 -1.80
CA GLN A 124 14.53 6.56 -1.54
C GLN A 124 13.72 6.67 -0.24
N MET A 125 13.02 5.60 0.15
CA MET A 125 12.27 5.56 1.40
C MET A 125 13.21 5.45 2.61
N LEU A 126 14.26 4.64 2.50
CA LEU A 126 15.30 4.52 3.53
C LEU A 126 16.01 5.86 3.76
N GLU A 127 16.43 6.55 2.69
CA GLU A 127 17.03 7.89 2.81
C GLU A 127 16.11 8.89 3.54
N LYS A 128 14.81 8.86 3.25
CA LYS A 128 13.83 9.71 3.93
C LYS A 128 13.64 9.33 5.40
N GLN A 129 13.72 8.04 5.74
CA GLN A 129 13.67 7.58 7.12
C GLN A 129 14.91 8.04 7.89
N ASP A 130 16.10 7.92 7.31
CA ASP A 130 17.34 8.41 7.92
C ASP A 130 17.30 9.92 8.19
N LEU A 131 16.77 10.71 7.23
CA LEU A 131 16.55 12.13 7.43
C LEU A 131 15.55 12.42 8.56
N MET A 132 14.50 11.61 8.68
CA MET A 132 13.49 11.76 9.74
C MET A 132 14.08 11.43 11.12
N LEU A 133 14.86 10.35 11.23
CA LEU A 133 15.59 9.98 12.45
C LEU A 133 16.55 11.10 12.86
N GLY A 134 17.33 11.64 11.92
CA GLY A 134 18.21 12.77 12.21
C GLY A 134 17.47 14.03 12.70
N LYS A 135 16.27 14.30 12.19
CA LYS A 135 15.42 15.39 12.70
C LYS A 135 14.85 15.11 14.08
N GLN A 136 14.53 13.85 14.39
CA GLN A 136 14.08 13.45 15.73
C GLN A 136 15.22 13.60 16.75
N ASP A 137 16.44 13.19 16.42
CA ASP A 137 17.61 13.37 17.28
C ASP A 137 17.88 14.85 17.57
N GLN A 138 17.79 15.72 16.54
CA GLN A 138 17.89 17.17 16.73
C GLN A 138 16.78 17.74 17.63
N MET A 139 15.56 17.21 17.53
CA MET A 139 14.44 17.63 18.35
C MET A 139 14.63 17.21 19.82
N LEU A 140 15.11 15.98 20.05
CA LEU A 140 15.45 15.49 21.38
C LEU A 140 16.55 16.34 22.02
N GLY A 141 17.62 16.65 21.29
CA GLY A 141 18.67 17.54 21.79
C GLY A 141 18.15 18.92 22.21
N LYS A 142 17.25 19.52 21.43
CA LYS A 142 16.59 20.79 21.79
C LYS A 142 15.67 20.68 23.01
N GLN A 143 15.02 19.54 23.19
CA GLN A 143 14.20 19.28 24.38
C GLN A 143 15.08 19.16 25.62
N ASP A 144 16.24 18.48 25.53
CA ASP A 144 17.20 18.37 26.64
C ASP A 144 17.76 19.75 27.04
N GLU A 145 18.12 20.60 26.06
CA GLU A 145 18.54 21.98 26.31
C GLU A 145 17.44 22.79 27.03
N MET A 146 16.18 22.66 26.58
CA MET A 146 15.05 23.34 27.20
C MET A 146 14.80 22.86 28.63
N ILE A 147 14.92 21.55 28.88
CA ILE A 147 14.78 20.97 30.23
C ILE A 147 15.90 21.50 31.13
N SER A 148 17.15 21.57 30.65
CA SER A 148 18.26 22.15 31.40
C SER A 148 17.98 23.61 31.78
N LEU A 149 17.54 24.43 30.82
CA LEU A 149 17.22 25.83 31.07
C LEU A 149 16.05 26.00 32.06
N GLN A 150 15.03 25.14 31.97
CA GLN A 150 13.94 25.13 32.94
C GLN A 150 14.43 24.76 34.35
N HIS A 151 15.37 23.81 34.47
CA HIS A 151 15.95 23.44 35.75
C HIS A 151 16.69 24.62 36.38
N ASP A 152 17.55 25.30 35.62
CA ASP A 152 18.30 26.48 36.06
C ASP A 152 17.36 27.61 36.51
N THR A 153 16.30 27.87 35.72
CA THR A 153 15.29 28.87 36.07
C THR A 153 14.59 28.54 37.39
N VAL A 154 14.27 27.26 37.62
CA VAL A 154 13.65 26.81 38.87
C VAL A 154 14.61 26.96 40.06
N GLU A 155 15.90 26.69 39.86
CA GLU A 155 16.93 26.90 40.89
C GLU A 155 17.06 28.38 41.26
N GLU A 156 17.13 29.28 40.27
CA GLU A 156 17.15 30.73 40.52
C GLU A 156 15.92 31.20 41.31
N ILE A 157 14.72 30.76 40.93
CA ILE A 157 13.48 31.13 41.64
C ILE A 157 13.51 30.63 43.08
N LYS A 158 14.00 29.42 43.34
CA LYS A 158 14.16 28.89 44.70
C LYS A 158 15.18 29.72 45.50
N GLY A 159 16.30 30.09 44.88
CA GLY A 159 17.31 30.97 45.48
C GLY A 159 16.72 32.32 45.88
N LEU A 160 16.08 33.02 44.93
CA LEU A 160 15.40 34.30 45.16
C LEU A 160 14.37 34.22 46.28
N ARG A 161 13.59 33.13 46.33
CA ARG A 161 12.60 32.92 47.41
C ARG A 161 13.27 32.80 48.77
N LYS A 162 14.36 32.05 48.87
CA LYS A 162 15.14 31.88 50.11
C LYS A 162 15.80 33.18 50.56
N ASP A 163 16.37 33.93 49.62
CA ASP A 163 16.99 35.23 49.91
C ASP A 163 15.94 36.24 50.39
N SER A 164 14.76 36.24 49.76
CA SER A 164 13.63 37.07 50.17
C SER A 164 13.13 36.70 51.57
N GLU A 165 12.99 35.41 51.87
CA GLU A 165 12.59 34.91 53.19
C GLU A 165 13.57 35.37 54.28
N SER A 166 14.87 35.20 54.05
CA SER A 166 15.93 35.67 54.95
C SER A 166 15.90 37.20 55.15
N TYR A 167 15.71 37.96 54.06
CA TYR A 167 15.59 39.41 54.13
C TYR A 167 14.37 39.83 54.96
N PHE A 168 13.20 39.25 54.69
CA PHE A 168 11.98 39.55 55.43
C PHE A 168 12.09 39.17 56.90
N GLU A 169 12.65 38.00 57.24
CA GLU A 169 12.87 37.61 58.64
C GLU A 169 13.76 38.60 59.39
N LYS A 170 14.82 39.09 58.74
CA LYS A 170 15.73 40.09 59.31
C LYS A 170 15.01 41.43 59.53
N GLU A 171 14.32 41.94 58.52
CA GLU A 171 13.56 43.20 58.60
C GLU A 171 12.44 43.11 59.65
N PHE A 172 11.65 42.04 59.66
CA PHE A 172 10.60 41.83 60.67
C PHE A 172 11.17 41.73 62.08
N SER A 173 12.33 41.09 62.25
CA SER A 173 13.01 41.01 63.54
C SER A 173 13.51 42.38 64.02
N GLU A 174 13.98 43.23 63.10
CA GLU A 174 14.40 44.60 63.42
C GLU A 174 13.20 45.48 63.77
N ILE A 175 12.10 45.38 63.01
CA ILE A 175 10.83 46.07 63.28
C ILE A 175 10.29 45.67 64.66
N LYS A 176 10.25 44.37 64.97
CA LYS A 176 9.83 43.88 66.30
C LYS A 176 10.68 44.47 67.42
N ARG A 177 12.00 44.54 67.23
CA ARG A 177 12.91 45.18 68.20
C ARG A 177 12.60 46.67 68.39
N LYS A 178 12.38 47.41 67.31
CA LYS A 178 12.02 48.83 67.36
C LYS A 178 10.67 49.06 68.05
N LEU A 179 9.66 48.24 67.74
CA LEU A 179 8.35 48.30 68.40
C LEU A 179 8.46 48.05 69.91
N HIS A 180 9.21 47.03 70.34
CA HIS A 180 9.39 46.75 71.75
C HIS A 180 10.12 47.89 72.49
N SER A 181 11.08 48.56 71.83
CA SER A 181 11.73 49.75 72.39
C SER A 181 10.74 50.91 72.59
N ILE A 182 9.86 51.15 71.61
CA ILE A 182 8.81 52.19 71.70
C ILE A 182 7.81 51.86 72.81
N GLU A 183 7.36 50.60 72.88
CA GLU A 183 6.45 50.10 73.91
C GLU A 183 7.03 50.31 75.32
N ASN A 184 8.32 50.01 75.52
CA ASN A 184 9.01 50.25 76.78
C ASN A 184 9.09 51.75 77.13
N ALA A 185 9.45 52.61 76.17
CA ALA A 185 9.52 54.05 76.38
C ALA A 185 8.15 54.68 76.71
N LEU A 186 7.07 54.19 76.08
CA LEU A 186 5.70 54.65 76.38
C LEU A 186 5.25 54.23 77.78
N ASN A 187 5.57 53.00 78.18
CA ASN A 187 5.32 52.51 79.54
C ASN A 187 6.09 53.32 80.60
N GLU A 188 7.35 53.69 80.34
CA GLU A 188 8.14 54.57 81.22
C GLU A 188 7.52 55.98 81.36
N MET A 189 6.84 56.48 80.33
CA MET A 189 6.08 57.74 80.37
C MET A 189 4.68 57.61 80.99
N GLY A 190 4.31 56.43 81.52
CA GLY A 190 3.02 56.18 82.16
C GLY A 190 1.86 56.00 81.19
N ILE A 191 2.12 55.88 79.88
CA ILE A 191 1.13 55.57 78.85
C ILE A 191 1.13 54.06 78.65
N LYS A 192 0.07 53.38 79.11
CA LYS A 192 -0.13 51.96 78.83
C LYS A 192 -0.51 51.75 77.36
N VAL A 193 0.26 50.92 76.68
CA VAL A 193 0.04 50.46 75.30
C VAL A 193 -0.44 49.01 75.33
#